data_AF-F8NPJ8-F1
#
_entry.id   AF-F8NPJ8-F1
#
_cell.length_a   1.000
_cell.length_b   1.000
_cell.length_c   1.000
_cell.angle_alpha   90.00
_cell.angle_beta   90.00
_cell.angle_gamma   90.00
#
_symmetry.space_group_name_H-M   'P 1'
#
loop_
_entity.id
_entity.type
_entity.pdbx_description
1 polymer ?
#
loop_
_entity_poly.entity_id
_entity_poly.type
_entity_poly.pdbx_seq_one_letter_code
_entity_poly.pdbx_strand_id
1 'polypeptide(L)'
;MKVCIKLTELLLSMFNLRGSLICTDLQGTDINTRSASALPQDQQPRRQYQPSVLLSRPFNDHPLDKISPQTGLSTAADYLASLGYRAERIFSSSEFNQVARDTGYPENPPLSDEDVVLIIETFKRYRSLIPYHTGGFYIPGTLSAPARELAYSVLQSRHFGIYHGDMQMSRFIVRFTEIVDSPDMEVTMTLTGWEHAFRAPLWSCARMPPWLNNRFINDEPVTWERQQELRRLIYFLMNDPRILHHPVHPSWEWVVAYTYGVPERWFEGCLSSHWMFRNSLEVLLVRLKTYWESWRPDIQFPLPVGVDYRPPTEASVLPPAPGGEELNSNDSLFDETDKALLEAEAKANE
;
A
#
# COMPACT_ATOMS: atom_id res chain seq x y z
N MET A 1 -14.51 -21.78 11.54
CA MET A 1 -13.16 -21.76 12.13
C MET A 1 -12.08 -22.22 11.15
N LYS A 2 -12.14 -23.46 10.62
CA LYS A 2 -11.13 -24.00 9.69
C LYS A 2 -10.81 -23.10 8.47
N VAL A 3 -11.83 -22.49 7.85
CA VAL A 3 -11.64 -21.52 6.74
C VAL A 3 -10.81 -20.31 7.14
N CYS A 4 -11.04 -19.75 8.33
CA CYS A 4 -10.28 -18.59 8.84
C CYS A 4 -8.83 -18.96 9.13
N ILE A 5 -8.58 -20.17 9.63
CA ILE A 5 -7.22 -20.70 9.82
C ILE A 5 -6.51 -20.76 8.47
N LYS A 6 -7.12 -21.33 7.44
CA LYS A 6 -6.53 -21.40 6.09
C LYS A 6 -6.30 -20.04 5.45
N LEU A 7 -7.19 -19.09 5.65
CA LEU A 7 -6.97 -17.70 5.23
C LEU A 7 -5.77 -17.07 5.94
N THR A 8 -5.66 -17.28 7.25
CA THR A 8 -4.56 -16.77 8.07
C THR A 8 -3.22 -17.37 7.62
N GLU A 9 -3.16 -18.69 7.44
CA GLU A 9 -2.01 -19.42 6.90
C GLU A 9 -1.58 -18.83 5.55
N LEU A 10 -2.51 -18.68 4.60
CA LEU A 10 -2.24 -18.17 3.27
C LEU A 10 -1.66 -16.74 3.29
N LEU A 11 -2.27 -15.84 4.07
CA LEU A 11 -1.82 -14.45 4.20
C LEU A 11 -0.39 -14.39 4.77
N LEU A 12 -0.08 -15.24 5.75
CA LEU A 12 1.27 -15.34 6.31
C LEU A 12 2.27 -15.99 5.37
N SER A 13 1.86 -17.01 4.60
CA SER A 13 2.72 -17.60 3.58
C SER A 13 3.14 -16.56 2.54
N MET A 14 2.22 -15.71 2.07
CA MET A 14 2.56 -14.61 1.15
C MET A 14 3.51 -13.59 1.78
N PHE A 15 3.29 -13.22 3.05
CA PHE A 15 4.15 -12.28 3.77
C PHE A 15 5.56 -12.86 4.05
N ASN A 16 5.65 -14.15 4.35
CA ASN A 16 6.89 -14.85 4.67
C ASN A 16 7.68 -15.30 3.43
N LEU A 17 7.08 -15.28 2.25
CA LEU A 17 7.79 -15.41 0.97
C LEU A 17 8.61 -14.16 0.68
N ARG A 18 9.78 -14.06 1.31
CA ARG A 18 10.65 -12.89 1.29
C ARG A 18 11.67 -12.92 0.15
N GLY A 19 12.02 -11.75 -0.36
CA GLY A 19 13.23 -11.57 -1.16
C GLY A 19 13.79 -10.16 -1.15
N SER A 20 14.86 -9.93 -1.91
CA SER A 20 15.67 -8.70 -1.88
C SER A 20 15.26 -7.63 -2.88
N LEU A 21 14.30 -7.92 -3.76
CA LEU A 21 13.80 -7.00 -4.78
C LEU A 21 12.28 -6.83 -4.63
N ILE A 22 11.81 -5.60 -4.86
CA ILE A 22 10.39 -5.19 -4.85
C ILE A 22 9.68 -5.59 -6.16
N CYS A 23 10.31 -6.43 -6.95
CA CYS A 23 10.00 -6.61 -8.36
C CYS A 23 9.58 -8.05 -8.64
N THR A 24 8.53 -8.23 -9.46
CA THR A 24 8.05 -9.52 -9.96
C THR A 24 9.05 -10.21 -10.89
N ASP A 25 9.38 -11.44 -10.56
CA ASP A 25 9.49 -12.52 -11.54
C ASP A 25 8.64 -13.66 -10.99
N LEU A 26 7.35 -13.68 -11.35
CA LEU A 26 6.37 -14.61 -10.79
C LEU A 26 5.56 -15.26 -11.91
N GLN A 27 6.22 -16.05 -12.74
CA GLN A 27 5.51 -17.11 -13.46
C GLN A 27 5.79 -18.46 -12.80
N GLY A 28 4.95 -18.82 -11.83
CA GLY A 28 4.73 -20.20 -11.37
C GLY A 28 5.83 -20.91 -10.56
N THR A 29 6.70 -20.22 -9.81
CA THR A 29 7.97 -20.81 -9.34
C THR A 29 8.16 -20.87 -7.82
N ASP A 30 8.59 -22.05 -7.37
CA ASP A 30 9.49 -22.21 -6.21
C ASP A 30 10.76 -21.38 -6.41
N ILE A 31 10.67 -20.11 -5.98
CA ILE A 31 11.69 -19.05 -5.82
C ILE A 31 13.05 -19.30 -6.49
N ASN A 32 13.38 -18.53 -7.53
CA ASN A 32 14.78 -18.13 -7.71
C ASN A 32 14.93 -16.73 -8.32
N THR A 33 15.22 -15.77 -7.44
CA THR A 33 15.97 -14.56 -7.79
C THR A 33 17.36 -14.98 -8.20
N ARG A 34 17.65 -15.11 -9.50
CA ARG A 34 19.03 -15.39 -9.96
C ARG A 34 19.96 -14.23 -9.59
N SER A 35 20.58 -14.43 -8.43
CA SER A 35 21.79 -13.84 -7.92
C SER A 35 22.97 -14.03 -8.87
N ALA A 36 23.94 -13.14 -8.75
CA ALA A 36 25.25 -13.26 -9.37
C ALA A 36 25.92 -14.62 -9.09
N SER A 37 26.66 -15.09 -10.10
CA SER A 37 27.71 -16.13 -10.10
C SER A 37 27.34 -17.58 -9.76
N ALA A 38 27.22 -18.40 -10.81
CA ALA A 38 27.86 -19.72 -10.91
C ALA A 38 27.71 -20.26 -12.35
N LEU A 39 28.67 -19.97 -13.23
CA LEU A 39 29.07 -20.78 -14.39
C LEU A 39 30.34 -20.14 -14.99
N PRO A 40 31.36 -20.92 -15.40
CA PRO A 40 32.61 -20.38 -15.94
C PRO A 40 32.35 -19.57 -17.19
N GLN A 41 32.93 -18.37 -17.24
CA GLN A 41 32.93 -17.52 -18.41
C GLN A 41 33.73 -18.21 -19.52
N ASP A 42 33.07 -18.52 -20.63
CA ASP A 42 33.69 -18.33 -21.92
C ASP A 42 32.76 -17.55 -22.86
N GLN A 43 33.22 -16.33 -23.13
CA GLN A 43 33.06 -15.60 -24.41
C GLN A 43 31.67 -15.14 -24.85
N GLN A 44 30.95 -14.34 -24.04
CA GLN A 44 30.05 -13.31 -24.61
C GLN A 44 30.12 -11.98 -23.83
N PRO A 45 30.17 -10.82 -24.53
CA PRO A 45 30.12 -9.52 -23.87
C PRO A 45 28.76 -9.36 -23.19
N ARG A 46 28.77 -9.37 -21.86
CA ARG A 46 27.60 -9.25 -20.98
C ARG A 46 26.89 -7.91 -21.19
N ARG A 47 25.90 -7.85 -22.09
CA ARG A 47 24.79 -6.92 -21.92
C ARG A 47 23.99 -7.42 -20.72
N GLN A 48 24.09 -6.70 -19.59
CA GLN A 48 23.24 -6.92 -18.43
C GLN A 48 21.79 -6.71 -18.87
N TYR A 49 21.09 -7.81 -19.18
CA TYR A 49 19.63 -7.80 -19.32
C TYR A 49 19.07 -7.45 -17.94
N GLN A 50 18.69 -6.20 -17.73
CA GLN A 50 17.84 -5.84 -16.60
C GLN A 50 16.43 -6.33 -16.94
N PRO A 51 15.85 -7.28 -16.18
CA PRO A 51 14.48 -7.71 -16.43
C PRO A 51 13.54 -6.51 -16.24
N SER A 52 12.60 -6.36 -17.15
CA SER A 52 11.54 -5.36 -17.11
C SER A 52 10.49 -5.84 -16.09
N VAL A 53 10.21 -5.05 -15.05
CA VAL A 53 9.39 -5.49 -13.92
C VAL A 53 8.18 -4.58 -13.62
N LEU A 54 7.07 -5.18 -13.21
CA LEU A 54 5.85 -4.48 -12.82
C LEU A 54 5.93 -4.08 -11.33
N LEU A 55 5.66 -2.81 -11.03
CA LEU A 55 5.76 -2.22 -9.68
C LEU A 55 4.39 -1.92 -9.03
N SER A 56 3.29 -2.28 -9.68
CA SER A 56 1.96 -1.99 -9.19
C SER A 56 0.96 -3.03 -9.69
N ARG A 57 -0.26 -2.98 -9.12
CA ARG A 57 -1.44 -3.71 -9.62
C ARG A 57 -1.42 -3.71 -11.15
N PRO A 58 -1.70 -4.85 -11.81
CA PRO A 58 -1.76 -4.94 -13.26
C PRO A 58 -2.60 -3.80 -13.78
N PHE A 59 -2.04 -3.18 -14.79
CA PHE A 59 -2.46 -1.96 -15.41
C PHE A 59 -3.85 -2.12 -16.04
N ASN A 60 -4.89 -2.08 -15.21
CA ASN A 60 -6.25 -1.97 -15.70
C ASN A 60 -6.59 -0.52 -16.08
N ASP A 61 -5.67 0.41 -15.80
CA ASP A 61 -5.80 1.82 -16.07
C ASP A 61 -4.99 2.18 -17.32
N HIS A 62 -5.66 2.15 -18.47
CA HIS A 62 -5.10 2.66 -19.71
C HIS A 62 -4.63 4.12 -19.53
N PRO A 63 -3.45 4.56 -20.01
CA PRO A 63 -2.46 3.88 -20.84
C PRO A 63 -1.30 3.19 -20.09
N LEU A 64 -1.37 3.01 -18.78
CA LEU A 64 -0.26 2.40 -18.02
C LEU A 64 0.07 0.99 -18.49
N ASP A 65 -0.91 0.28 -19.05
CA ASP A 65 -0.82 -1.06 -19.61
C ASP A 65 0.10 -1.17 -20.83
N LYS A 66 0.28 -0.04 -21.53
CA LYS A 66 1.12 0.04 -22.72
C LYS A 66 2.53 0.54 -22.44
N ILE A 67 2.84 0.96 -21.21
CA ILE A 67 4.15 1.50 -20.89
C ILE A 67 5.13 0.38 -20.56
N SER A 68 6.38 0.53 -21.03
CA SER A 68 7.45 -0.40 -20.67
C SER A 68 7.58 -0.56 -19.14
N PRO A 69 7.76 -1.80 -18.66
CA PRO A 69 7.96 -2.05 -17.24
C PRO A 69 9.25 -1.37 -16.72
N GLN A 70 9.32 -1.14 -15.42
CA GLN A 70 10.44 -0.43 -14.78
C GLN A 70 11.55 -1.39 -14.36
N THR A 71 12.76 -0.86 -14.13
CA THR A 71 13.87 -1.62 -13.56
C THR A 71 13.54 -2.09 -12.13
N GLY A 72 14.10 -3.24 -11.76
CA GLY A 72 14.13 -3.77 -10.39
C GLY A 72 14.41 -2.72 -9.31
N LEU A 73 13.51 -2.55 -8.34
CA LEU A 73 13.70 -1.68 -7.18
C LEU A 73 14.12 -2.48 -5.93
N SER A 74 14.93 -1.84 -5.08
CA SER A 74 15.54 -2.50 -3.91
C SER A 74 15.28 -1.78 -2.58
N THR A 75 14.64 -0.60 -2.60
CA THR A 75 14.30 0.15 -1.38
C THR A 75 12.86 0.63 -1.39
N ALA A 76 12.24 0.76 -0.21
CA ALA A 76 10.88 1.28 -0.07
C ALA A 76 10.76 2.73 -0.57
N ALA A 77 11.82 3.54 -0.43
CA ALA A 77 11.86 4.90 -0.95
C ALA A 77 11.80 4.93 -2.47
N ASP A 78 12.62 4.11 -3.14
CA ASP A 78 12.60 4.01 -4.60
C ASP A 78 11.25 3.48 -5.09
N TYR A 79 10.66 2.52 -4.36
CA TYR A 79 9.32 2.00 -4.65
C TYR A 79 8.26 3.09 -4.67
N LEU A 80 8.17 3.88 -3.59
CA LEU A 80 7.22 4.99 -3.50
C LEU A 80 7.54 6.09 -4.55
N ALA A 81 8.82 6.36 -4.80
CA ALA A 81 9.24 7.33 -5.81
C ALA A 81 8.74 6.91 -7.19
N SER A 82 8.97 5.66 -7.59
CA SER A 82 8.49 5.09 -8.85
C SER A 82 6.98 5.16 -9.00
N LEU A 83 6.21 4.95 -7.93
CA LEU A 83 4.75 5.15 -7.95
C LEU A 83 4.40 6.61 -8.23
N GLY A 84 5.09 7.55 -7.58
CA GLY A 84 4.87 9.00 -7.73
C GLY A 84 5.33 9.60 -9.06
N TYR A 85 6.32 9.00 -9.72
CA TYR A 85 6.80 9.44 -11.04
C TYR A 85 5.87 9.03 -12.20
N ARG A 86 4.86 8.18 -11.96
CA ARG A 86 4.02 7.63 -13.06
C ARG A 86 3.28 8.69 -13.86
N ALA A 87 2.62 9.63 -13.18
CA ALA A 87 1.89 10.70 -13.85
C ALA A 87 2.83 11.52 -14.75
N GLU A 88 3.98 11.92 -14.22
CA GLU A 88 5.01 12.63 -14.98
C GLU A 88 5.49 11.82 -16.19
N ARG A 89 5.77 10.52 -16.03
CA ARG A 89 6.20 9.63 -17.12
C ARG A 89 5.17 9.55 -18.25
N ILE A 90 3.89 9.50 -17.91
CA ILE A 90 2.79 9.43 -18.88
C ILE A 90 2.66 10.75 -19.64
N PHE A 91 2.53 11.86 -18.92
CA PHE A 91 2.26 13.15 -19.52
C PHE A 91 3.49 13.76 -20.21
N SER A 92 4.71 13.30 -19.89
CA SER A 92 5.92 13.67 -20.63
C SER A 92 6.08 12.94 -21.96
N SER A 93 5.36 11.84 -22.20
CA SER A 93 5.37 11.13 -23.48
C SER A 93 4.29 11.69 -24.40
N SER A 94 4.67 12.18 -25.59
CA SER A 94 3.70 12.67 -26.58
C SER A 94 2.68 11.60 -26.99
N GLU A 95 3.11 10.33 -27.03
CA GLU A 95 2.26 9.19 -27.39
C GLU A 95 1.21 8.91 -26.31
N PHE A 96 1.63 8.87 -25.03
CA PHE A 96 0.74 8.48 -23.93
C PHE A 96 -0.08 9.65 -23.37
N ASN A 97 0.42 10.88 -23.46
CA ASN A 97 -0.23 12.08 -22.92
C ASN A 97 -1.64 12.25 -23.52
N GLN A 98 -1.76 12.21 -24.85
CA GLN A 98 -3.06 12.41 -25.50
C GLN A 98 -4.10 11.37 -25.07
N VAL A 99 -3.66 10.14 -24.88
CA VAL A 99 -4.51 9.02 -24.48
C VAL A 99 -4.90 9.11 -23.01
N ALA A 100 -3.96 9.49 -22.13
CA ALA A 100 -4.18 9.59 -20.69
C ALA A 100 -5.13 10.74 -20.28
N ARG A 101 -5.39 11.68 -21.19
CA ARG A 101 -6.37 12.75 -20.99
C ARG A 101 -7.79 12.27 -21.04
N ASP A 102 -8.05 11.23 -21.83
CA ASP A 102 -9.32 10.53 -21.77
C ASP A 102 -9.25 9.56 -20.59
N THR A 103 -9.91 9.94 -19.49
CA THR A 103 -9.91 9.14 -18.27
C THR A 103 -10.78 7.89 -18.40
N GLY A 104 -11.60 7.77 -19.46
CA GLY A 104 -12.55 6.67 -19.63
C GLY A 104 -13.80 6.75 -18.76
N TYR A 105 -14.01 7.86 -18.05
CA TYR A 105 -15.19 8.10 -17.22
C TYR A 105 -16.21 8.95 -17.99
N PRO A 106 -17.43 8.44 -18.26
CA PRO A 106 -18.41 9.12 -19.11
C PRO A 106 -18.79 10.53 -18.67
N GLU A 107 -18.68 10.82 -17.37
CA GLU A 107 -19.10 12.08 -16.76
C GLU A 107 -17.98 13.13 -16.72
N ASN A 108 -16.74 12.77 -17.05
CA ASN A 108 -15.60 13.66 -16.96
C ASN A 108 -15.13 14.10 -18.36
N PRO A 109 -15.00 15.42 -18.62
CA PRO A 109 -14.36 15.87 -19.85
C PRO A 109 -12.89 15.44 -19.91
N PRO A 110 -12.30 15.33 -21.12
CA PRO A 110 -10.87 15.12 -21.24
C PRO A 110 -10.05 16.21 -20.53
N LEU A 111 -8.92 15.82 -19.95
CA LEU A 111 -8.07 16.72 -19.17
C LEU A 111 -7.46 17.84 -20.04
N SER A 112 -7.56 19.07 -19.54
CA SER A 112 -6.89 20.26 -20.10
C SER A 112 -5.38 20.26 -19.84
N ASP A 113 -4.65 21.18 -20.46
CA ASP A 113 -3.21 21.37 -20.18
C ASP A 113 -3.00 21.83 -18.74
N GLU A 114 -3.88 22.70 -18.22
CA GLU A 114 -3.84 23.12 -16.82
C GLU A 114 -4.06 21.92 -15.88
N ASP A 115 -5.01 21.03 -16.19
CA ASP A 115 -5.25 19.83 -15.37
C ASP A 115 -4.01 18.95 -15.31
N VAL A 116 -3.32 18.75 -16.43
CA VAL A 116 -2.10 17.95 -16.49
C VAL A 116 -0.99 18.56 -15.63
N VAL A 117 -0.79 19.88 -15.69
CA VAL A 117 0.18 20.58 -14.84
C VAL A 117 -0.15 20.38 -13.36
N LEU A 118 -1.42 20.57 -12.99
CA LEU A 118 -1.90 20.40 -11.61
C LEU A 118 -1.77 18.95 -11.11
N ILE A 119 -2.03 17.97 -11.97
CA ILE A 119 -1.83 16.54 -11.67
C ILE A 119 -0.36 16.27 -11.39
N ILE A 120 0.55 16.66 -12.30
CA ILE A 120 1.99 16.43 -12.13
C ILE A 120 2.48 17.07 -10.83
N GLU A 121 2.02 18.29 -10.54
CA GLU A 121 2.37 19.01 -9.32
C GLU A 121 1.85 18.33 -8.05
N THR A 122 0.61 17.82 -8.08
CA THR A 122 0.04 17.04 -6.96
C THR A 122 0.94 15.84 -6.64
N PHE A 123 1.32 15.07 -7.66
CA PHE A 123 2.20 13.91 -7.47
C PHE A 123 3.64 14.29 -7.10
N LYS A 124 4.16 15.45 -7.54
CA LYS A 124 5.45 16.02 -7.05
C LYS A 124 5.39 16.30 -5.56
N ARG A 125 4.31 16.94 -5.10
CA ARG A 125 4.10 17.24 -3.67
C ARG A 125 4.02 15.96 -2.84
N TYR A 126 3.23 14.97 -3.27
CA TYR A 126 3.24 13.66 -2.62
C TYR A 126 4.63 13.04 -2.56
N ARG A 127 5.41 13.05 -3.66
CA ARG A 127 6.78 12.52 -3.65
C ARG A 127 7.70 13.20 -2.65
N SER A 128 7.58 14.51 -2.45
CA SER A 128 8.40 15.22 -1.46
C SER A 128 8.14 14.76 -0.02
N LEU A 129 7.04 14.06 0.24
CA LEU A 129 6.72 13.46 1.54
C LEU A 129 7.33 12.06 1.75
N ILE A 130 7.88 11.41 0.71
CA ILE A 130 8.41 10.04 0.79
C ILE A 130 9.38 9.83 1.96
N PRO A 131 10.37 10.72 2.23
CA PRO A 131 11.31 10.53 3.34
C PRO A 131 10.65 10.35 4.71
N TYR A 132 9.42 10.86 4.86
CA TYR A 132 8.64 10.80 6.09
C TYR A 132 7.60 9.68 6.11
N HIS A 133 7.47 8.95 5.00
CA HIS A 133 6.61 7.76 4.86
C HIS A 133 7.44 6.50 4.60
N THR A 134 8.74 6.57 4.86
CA THR A 134 9.62 5.41 4.83
C THR A 134 10.17 5.17 6.21
N GLY A 135 9.90 4.00 6.78
CA GLY A 135 10.64 3.50 7.92
C GLY A 135 10.13 3.93 9.30
N GLY A 136 8.81 3.99 9.49
CA GLY A 136 8.24 4.10 10.84
C GLY A 136 8.30 5.48 11.46
N PHE A 137 8.33 6.54 10.65
CA PHE A 137 8.30 7.92 11.11
C PHE A 137 7.14 8.22 12.08
N TYR A 138 6.01 7.53 11.90
CA TYR A 138 4.79 7.66 12.69
C TYR A 138 4.74 6.73 13.91
N ILE A 139 5.80 5.97 14.20
CA ILE A 139 5.82 5.11 15.39
C ILE A 139 5.65 5.99 16.63
N PRO A 140 4.62 5.74 17.46
CA PRO A 140 4.32 6.62 18.58
C PRO A 140 5.42 6.57 19.65
N GLY A 141 5.76 7.74 20.17
CA GLY A 141 6.74 7.87 21.25
C GLY A 141 6.30 7.29 22.58
N THR A 142 5.01 6.96 22.73
CA THR A 142 4.42 6.34 23.93
C THR A 142 4.80 4.87 24.10
N LEU A 143 5.27 4.21 23.04
CA LEU A 143 5.75 2.84 23.11
C LEU A 143 7.07 2.76 23.90
N SER A 144 7.28 1.62 24.56
CA SER A 144 8.55 1.30 25.19
C SER A 144 9.69 1.30 24.16
N ALA A 145 10.92 1.63 24.59
CA ALA A 145 12.07 1.63 23.69
C ALA A 145 12.26 0.31 22.93
N PRO A 146 12.16 -0.88 23.56
CA PRO A 146 12.25 -2.16 22.84
C PRO A 146 11.14 -2.34 21.79
N ALA A 147 9.89 -1.94 22.10
CA ALA A 147 8.78 -2.04 21.15
C ALA A 147 8.97 -1.10 19.95
N ARG A 148 9.53 0.09 20.18
CA ARG A 148 9.86 1.04 19.10
C ARG A 148 10.97 0.49 18.20
N GLU A 149 12.06 0.00 18.78
CA GLU A 149 13.16 -0.62 18.02
C GLU A 149 12.66 -1.79 17.16
N LEU A 150 11.79 -2.62 17.74
CA LEU A 150 11.13 -3.71 17.03
C LEU A 150 10.31 -3.18 15.84
N ALA A 151 9.45 -2.20 16.06
CA ALA A 151 8.62 -1.61 15.01
C ALA A 151 9.48 -0.98 13.90
N TYR A 152 10.54 -0.24 14.24
CA TYR A 152 11.47 0.30 13.26
C TYR A 152 12.12 -0.82 12.44
N SER A 153 12.59 -1.89 13.09
CA SER A 153 13.26 -3.00 12.40
C SER A 153 12.37 -3.68 11.35
N VAL A 154 11.08 -3.83 11.65
CA VAL A 154 10.10 -4.42 10.73
C VAL A 154 9.76 -3.45 9.60
N LEU A 155 9.45 -2.19 9.91
CA LEU A 155 9.03 -1.20 8.90
C LEU A 155 10.17 -0.77 7.97
N GLN A 156 11.42 -0.85 8.43
CA GLN A 156 12.64 -0.56 7.65
C GLN A 156 13.28 -1.81 7.05
N SER A 157 12.62 -2.96 7.15
CA SER A 157 13.13 -4.22 6.62
C SER A 157 13.48 -4.09 5.13
N ARG A 158 14.65 -4.62 4.77
CA ARG A 158 15.09 -4.73 3.36
C ARG A 158 14.49 -5.95 2.65
N HIS A 159 13.67 -6.71 3.35
CA HIS A 159 12.95 -7.83 2.79
C HIS A 159 11.61 -7.39 2.24
N PHE A 160 11.22 -8.01 1.13
CA PHE A 160 9.97 -7.75 0.43
C PHE A 160 9.14 -9.03 0.40
N GLY A 161 7.87 -8.93 0.78
CA GLY A 161 6.93 -10.05 0.73
C GLY A 161 6.14 -10.06 -0.58
N ILE A 162 5.14 -10.93 -0.67
CA ILE A 162 4.18 -10.93 -1.78
C ILE A 162 2.93 -10.14 -1.37
N TYR A 163 2.58 -9.13 -2.17
CA TYR A 163 1.31 -8.42 -2.09
C TYR A 163 0.41 -8.85 -3.25
N HIS A 164 -0.80 -9.32 -2.92
CA HIS A 164 -1.83 -9.64 -3.90
C HIS A 164 -2.82 -8.48 -4.02
N GLY A 165 -2.79 -7.78 -5.17
CA GLY A 165 -3.59 -6.57 -5.37
C GLY A 165 -5.11 -6.80 -5.41
N ASP A 166 -5.54 -8.01 -5.76
CA ASP A 166 -6.95 -8.39 -5.95
C ASP A 166 -7.35 -9.56 -5.01
N MET A 167 -7.71 -9.25 -3.77
CA MET A 167 -8.17 -10.25 -2.79
C MET A 167 -9.69 -10.17 -2.56
N GLN A 168 -10.47 -10.00 -3.63
CA GLN A 168 -11.93 -10.09 -3.54
C GLN A 168 -12.37 -11.47 -3.05
N MET A 169 -13.54 -11.57 -2.42
CA MET A 169 -14.02 -12.82 -1.86
C MET A 169 -14.13 -13.93 -2.91
N SER A 170 -14.55 -13.59 -4.12
CA SER A 170 -14.64 -14.48 -5.29
C SER A 170 -13.30 -15.07 -5.75
N ARG A 171 -12.17 -14.49 -5.33
CA ARG A 171 -10.83 -15.00 -5.68
C ARG A 171 -10.38 -16.16 -4.78
N PHE A 172 -11.04 -16.35 -3.63
CA PHE A 172 -10.74 -17.44 -2.69
C PHE A 172 -11.61 -18.66 -3.00
N ILE A 173 -10.98 -19.71 -3.52
CA ILE A 173 -11.63 -21.00 -3.74
C ILE A 173 -11.41 -21.84 -2.49
N VAL A 174 -12.50 -22.22 -1.84
CA VAL A 174 -12.49 -23.09 -0.65
C VAL A 174 -13.02 -24.45 -1.03
N ARG A 175 -12.24 -25.51 -0.78
CA ARG A 175 -12.66 -26.89 -0.99
C ARG A 175 -12.71 -27.61 0.35
N PHE A 176 -13.82 -28.31 0.57
CA PHE A 176 -14.04 -29.20 1.70
C PHE A 176 -13.86 -30.63 1.21
N THR A 177 -12.98 -31.38 1.86
CA THR A 177 -12.69 -32.77 1.51
C THR A 177 -12.92 -33.63 2.74
N GLU A 178 -13.68 -34.71 2.58
CA GLU A 178 -13.91 -35.67 3.64
C GLU A 178 -12.62 -36.44 3.91
N ILE A 179 -12.24 -36.53 5.18
CA ILE A 179 -11.11 -37.35 5.61
C ILE A 179 -11.64 -38.76 5.83
N VAL A 180 -11.07 -39.75 5.14
CA VAL A 180 -11.44 -41.16 5.31
C VAL A 180 -11.28 -41.54 6.79
N ASP A 181 -12.31 -42.17 7.35
CA ASP A 181 -12.38 -42.62 8.75
C ASP A 181 -12.33 -41.51 9.82
N SER A 182 -12.68 -40.26 9.47
CA SER A 182 -12.82 -39.18 10.45
C SER A 182 -14.10 -38.36 10.22
N PRO A 183 -14.82 -37.93 11.28
CA PRO A 183 -15.93 -36.99 11.15
C PRO A 183 -15.46 -35.57 10.75
N ASP A 184 -14.14 -35.32 10.73
CA ASP A 184 -13.57 -34.05 10.34
C ASP A 184 -13.46 -33.87 8.83
N MET A 185 -13.84 -32.68 8.36
CA MET A 185 -13.51 -32.23 7.00
C MET A 185 -12.14 -31.55 6.97
N GLU A 186 -11.34 -31.89 5.96
CA GLU A 186 -10.20 -31.11 5.54
C GLU A 186 -10.67 -29.89 4.75
N VAL A 187 -10.09 -28.72 5.06
CA VAL A 187 -10.37 -27.49 4.33
C VAL A 187 -9.09 -27.07 3.63
N THR A 188 -9.17 -26.91 2.31
CA THR A 188 -8.12 -26.30 1.50
C THR A 188 -8.60 -24.97 0.94
N MET A 189 -7.69 -24.01 0.84
CA MET A 189 -7.97 -22.68 0.31
C MET A 189 -6.94 -22.35 -0.77
N THR A 190 -7.41 -21.85 -1.90
CA THR A 190 -6.57 -21.39 -3.00
C THR A 190 -6.99 -19.98 -3.40
N LEU A 191 -6.02 -19.08 -3.48
CA LEU A 191 -6.23 -17.76 -4.08
C LEU A 191 -5.95 -17.83 -5.57
N THR A 192 -6.75 -17.12 -6.36
CA THR A 192 -6.61 -16.99 -7.82
C THR A 192 -6.32 -15.53 -8.19
N GLY A 193 -5.97 -15.28 -9.46
CA GLY A 193 -5.63 -13.94 -9.91
C GLY A 193 -4.17 -13.55 -9.63
N TRP A 194 -3.25 -14.54 -9.59
CA TRP A 194 -1.83 -14.33 -9.27
C TRP A 194 -1.09 -13.43 -10.25
N GLU A 195 -1.64 -13.20 -11.44
CA GLU A 195 -1.20 -12.14 -12.35
C GLU A 195 -1.24 -10.74 -11.70
N HIS A 196 -2.04 -10.57 -10.63
CA HIS A 196 -2.13 -9.35 -9.82
C HIS A 196 -1.19 -9.31 -8.61
N ALA A 197 -0.37 -10.34 -8.41
CA ALA A 197 0.57 -10.41 -7.31
C ALA A 197 1.93 -9.81 -7.67
N PHE A 198 2.53 -9.10 -6.72
CA PHE A 198 3.87 -8.54 -6.89
C PHE A 198 4.62 -8.46 -5.57
N ARG A 199 5.94 -8.25 -5.63
CA ARG A 199 6.73 -8.03 -4.43
C ARG A 199 6.57 -6.61 -3.92
N ALA A 200 6.44 -6.43 -2.61
CA ALA A 200 6.26 -5.11 -2.01
C ALA A 200 6.94 -5.04 -0.63
N PRO A 201 7.18 -3.83 -0.09
CA PRO A 201 7.58 -3.66 1.32
C PRO A 201 6.68 -4.46 2.27
N LEU A 202 7.24 -4.99 3.36
CA LEU A 202 6.49 -5.83 4.30
C LEU A 202 5.22 -5.14 4.80
N TRP A 203 5.30 -3.84 5.11
CA TRP A 203 4.12 -3.06 5.50
C TRP A 203 3.05 -2.98 4.41
N SER A 204 3.41 -3.03 3.12
CA SER A 204 2.44 -3.10 2.01
C SER A 204 1.80 -4.48 1.92
N CYS A 205 2.59 -5.55 2.12
CA CYS A 205 2.11 -6.94 2.10
C CYS A 205 1.22 -7.30 3.30
N ALA A 206 1.41 -6.63 4.45
CA ALA A 206 0.58 -6.80 5.63
C ALA A 206 -0.79 -6.15 5.44
N ARG A 207 -1.67 -6.79 4.64
CA ARG A 207 -3.03 -6.34 4.35
C ARG A 207 -4.03 -7.45 4.59
N MET A 208 -5.18 -7.06 5.14
CA MET A 208 -6.36 -7.92 5.11
C MET A 208 -7.02 -7.85 3.72
N PRO A 209 -7.74 -8.90 3.30
CA PRO A 209 -8.63 -8.82 2.15
C PRO A 209 -9.56 -7.61 2.21
N PRO A 210 -9.87 -6.92 1.09
CA PRO A 210 -10.72 -5.73 1.07
C PRO A 210 -12.07 -5.89 1.79
N TRP A 211 -12.73 -7.03 1.61
CA TRP A 211 -14.00 -7.39 2.26
C TRP A 211 -13.90 -7.63 3.77
N LEU A 212 -12.68 -7.59 4.33
CA LEU A 212 -12.42 -7.58 5.76
C LEU A 212 -11.90 -6.23 6.25
N ASN A 213 -11.76 -5.20 5.41
CA ASN A 213 -11.31 -3.89 5.88
C ASN A 213 -12.40 -3.15 6.66
N ASN A 214 -12.00 -2.10 7.38
CA ASN A 214 -12.90 -1.23 8.18
C ASN A 214 -13.80 -0.34 7.31
N ARG A 215 -14.50 -0.91 6.33
CA ARG A 215 -15.39 -0.16 5.44
C ARG A 215 -16.62 -0.99 5.12
N PHE A 216 -17.77 -0.34 5.10
CA PHE A 216 -18.96 -0.92 4.50
C PHE A 216 -18.73 -1.03 2.99
N ILE A 217 -18.90 -2.24 2.45
CA ILE A 217 -18.85 -2.47 1.00
C ILE A 217 -20.26 -2.87 0.59
N ASN A 218 -20.88 -2.01 -0.21
CA ASN A 218 -22.18 -2.30 -0.81
C ASN A 218 -22.06 -3.59 -1.62
N ASP A 219 -23.07 -4.45 -1.55
CA ASP A 219 -23.19 -5.69 -2.32
C ASP A 219 -22.23 -6.85 -1.94
N GLU A 220 -21.51 -6.76 -0.81
CA GLU A 220 -20.80 -7.93 -0.27
C GLU A 220 -21.79 -8.91 0.41
N PRO A 221 -21.60 -10.23 0.25
CA PRO A 221 -22.48 -11.25 0.82
C PRO A 221 -22.33 -11.42 2.34
N VAL A 222 -21.38 -10.74 2.98
CA VAL A 222 -21.08 -10.87 4.41
C VAL A 222 -21.40 -9.56 5.11
N THR A 223 -22.24 -9.62 6.16
CA THR A 223 -22.62 -8.44 6.96
C THR A 223 -21.42 -7.80 7.65
N TRP A 224 -21.53 -6.51 7.96
CA TRP A 224 -20.49 -5.73 8.62
C TRP A 224 -20.06 -6.34 9.97
N GLU A 225 -21.01 -6.75 10.80
CA GLU A 225 -20.74 -7.37 12.11
C GLU A 225 -19.92 -8.65 11.93
N ARG A 226 -20.27 -9.44 10.91
CA ARG A 226 -19.57 -10.67 10.61
C ARG A 226 -18.16 -10.42 10.08
N GLN A 227 -17.96 -9.37 9.27
CA GLN A 227 -16.62 -8.96 8.83
C GLN A 227 -15.74 -8.58 10.03
N GLN A 228 -16.28 -7.83 11.00
CA GLN A 228 -15.56 -7.49 12.23
C GLN A 228 -15.17 -8.72 13.05
N GLU A 229 -16.10 -9.66 13.26
CA GLU A 229 -15.83 -10.92 13.96
C GLU A 229 -14.71 -11.72 13.27
N LEU A 230 -14.79 -11.85 11.95
CA LEU A 230 -13.79 -12.58 11.16
C LEU A 230 -12.42 -11.90 11.23
N ARG A 231 -12.36 -10.57 11.17
CA ARG A 231 -11.11 -9.81 11.30
C ARG A 231 -10.47 -10.03 12.66
N ARG A 232 -11.25 -9.91 13.74
CA ARG A 232 -10.76 -10.15 15.11
C ARG A 232 -10.24 -11.58 15.26
N LEU A 233 -10.96 -12.55 14.70
CA LEU A 233 -10.51 -13.94 14.73
C LEU A 233 -9.21 -14.13 13.95
N ILE A 234 -9.07 -13.61 12.73
CA ILE A 234 -7.83 -13.72 11.96
C ILE A 234 -6.68 -13.04 12.71
N TYR A 235 -6.89 -11.85 13.25
CA TYR A 235 -5.87 -11.15 14.05
C TYR A 235 -5.44 -11.97 15.27
N PHE A 236 -6.39 -12.59 15.98
CA PHE A 236 -6.08 -13.52 17.07
C PHE A 236 -5.26 -14.72 16.57
N LEU A 237 -5.68 -15.34 15.46
CA LEU A 237 -4.98 -16.48 14.86
C LEU A 237 -3.55 -16.11 14.47
N MET A 238 -3.31 -14.93 13.89
CA MET A 238 -1.96 -14.41 13.54
C MET A 238 -1.03 -14.34 14.75
N ASN A 239 -1.58 -14.08 15.94
CA ASN A 239 -0.85 -13.98 17.20
C ASN A 239 -0.73 -15.31 17.95
N ASP A 240 -1.41 -16.39 17.54
CA ASP A 240 -1.35 -17.67 18.23
C ASP A 240 -0.14 -18.50 17.75
N PRO A 241 0.90 -18.66 18.58
CA PRO A 241 2.12 -19.38 18.20
C PRO A 241 1.89 -20.88 17.96
N ARG A 242 0.76 -21.44 18.41
CA ARG A 242 0.41 -22.86 18.26
C ARG A 242 -0.24 -23.16 16.91
N ILE A 243 -0.89 -22.15 16.32
CA ILE A 243 -1.65 -22.30 15.07
C ILE A 243 -0.71 -22.14 13.88
N LEU A 244 0.32 -21.31 14.03
CA LEU A 244 1.23 -20.96 12.95
C LEU A 244 2.66 -21.23 13.39
N HIS A 245 3.00 -22.52 13.51
CA HIS A 245 4.40 -22.94 13.58
C HIS A 245 5.07 -22.73 12.22
N HIS A 246 5.37 -21.48 11.85
CA HIS A 246 6.23 -21.19 10.70
C HIS A 246 7.68 -21.03 11.21
N PRO A 247 8.56 -22.02 11.03
CA PRO A 247 9.88 -22.04 11.68
C PRO A 247 10.85 -20.97 11.17
N VAL A 248 10.54 -20.30 10.06
CA VAL A 248 11.50 -19.42 9.36
C VAL A 248 11.28 -17.93 9.63
N HIS A 249 10.04 -17.49 9.87
CA HIS A 249 9.72 -16.07 10.06
C HIS A 249 8.55 -15.91 11.03
N PRO A 250 8.69 -15.07 12.06
CA PRO A 250 7.69 -14.98 13.10
C PRO A 250 6.46 -14.16 12.65
N SER A 251 5.27 -14.67 12.95
CA SER A 251 3.99 -14.06 12.57
C SER A 251 3.76 -12.67 13.19
N TRP A 252 4.41 -12.35 14.31
CA TRP A 252 4.31 -11.04 14.96
C TRP A 252 4.84 -9.91 14.05
N GLU A 253 5.76 -10.17 13.13
CA GLU A 253 6.24 -9.15 12.19
C GLU A 253 5.12 -8.68 11.27
N TRP A 254 4.21 -9.57 10.89
CA TRP A 254 3.01 -9.21 10.13
C TRP A 254 2.12 -8.27 10.94
N VAL A 255 1.93 -8.56 12.23
CA VAL A 255 1.10 -7.75 13.14
C VAL A 255 1.70 -6.36 13.33
N VAL A 256 3.01 -6.26 13.53
CA VAL A 256 3.74 -4.99 13.63
C VAL A 256 3.62 -4.20 12.32
N ALA A 257 3.88 -4.84 11.18
CA ALA A 257 3.76 -4.23 9.86
C ALA A 257 2.32 -3.78 9.55
N TYR A 258 1.32 -4.58 9.94
CA TYR A 258 -0.09 -4.25 9.80
C TYR A 258 -0.49 -3.09 10.71
N THR A 259 -0.05 -3.04 11.96
CA THR A 259 -0.52 -2.01 12.90
C THR A 259 0.20 -0.68 12.66
N TYR A 260 1.54 -0.70 12.60
CA TYR A 260 2.33 0.52 12.51
C TYR A 260 2.61 0.97 11.08
N GLY A 261 2.40 0.11 10.09
CA GLY A 261 2.53 0.44 8.66
C GLY A 261 1.28 1.05 8.02
N VAL A 262 0.25 1.37 8.81
CA VAL A 262 -1.00 1.98 8.31
C VAL A 262 -0.73 3.29 7.55
N PRO A 263 0.09 4.23 8.08
CA PRO A 263 0.37 5.48 7.37
C PRO A 263 1.13 5.26 6.06
N GLU A 264 2.09 4.33 6.02
CA GLU A 264 2.81 3.96 4.81
C GLU A 264 1.89 3.35 3.75
N ARG A 265 0.97 2.45 4.14
CA ARG A 265 -0.03 1.88 3.22
C ARG A 265 -1.05 2.89 2.72
N TRP A 266 -1.45 3.84 3.56
CA TRP A 266 -2.35 4.92 3.13
C TRP A 266 -1.65 5.81 2.10
N PHE A 267 -0.42 6.22 2.39
CA PHE A 267 0.39 7.03 1.49
C PHE A 267 0.73 6.32 0.18
N GLU A 268 1.09 5.02 0.24
CA GLU A 268 1.19 4.14 -0.93
C GLU A 268 -0.13 4.15 -1.73
N GLY A 269 -1.28 4.07 -1.05
CA GLY A 269 -2.60 4.20 -1.64
C GLY A 269 -2.76 5.48 -2.46
N CYS A 270 -2.41 6.64 -1.89
CA CYS A 270 -2.45 7.93 -2.59
C CYS A 270 -1.52 7.95 -3.80
N LEU A 271 -0.26 7.55 -3.63
CA LEU A 271 0.70 7.45 -4.74
C LEU A 271 0.26 6.43 -5.80
N SER A 272 -0.49 5.39 -5.41
CA SER A 272 -1.04 4.34 -6.26
C SER A 272 -2.28 4.71 -7.06
N SER A 273 -2.92 5.82 -6.72
CA SER A 273 -4.21 6.21 -7.26
C SER A 273 -4.12 6.68 -8.72
N HIS A 274 -5.22 6.50 -9.45
CA HIS A 274 -5.37 7.06 -10.80
C HIS A 274 -5.34 8.59 -10.76
N TRP A 275 -4.67 9.23 -11.72
CA TRP A 275 -4.46 10.69 -11.71
C TRP A 275 -5.75 11.50 -11.83
N MET A 276 -6.82 10.93 -12.38
CA MET A 276 -8.14 11.57 -12.40
C MET A 276 -8.62 11.97 -10.99
N PHE A 277 -8.19 11.26 -9.96
CA PHE A 277 -8.61 11.50 -8.58
C PHE A 277 -7.79 12.60 -7.91
N ARG A 278 -7.11 13.44 -8.69
CA ARG A 278 -6.28 14.56 -8.22
C ARG A 278 -6.96 15.38 -7.13
N ASN A 279 -8.21 15.79 -7.34
CA ASN A 279 -8.91 16.62 -6.35
C ASN A 279 -9.12 15.87 -5.03
N SER A 280 -9.47 14.59 -5.09
CA SER A 280 -9.55 13.74 -3.90
C SER A 280 -8.18 13.57 -3.23
N LEU A 281 -7.11 13.42 -4.01
CA LEU A 281 -5.74 13.34 -3.51
C LEU A 281 -5.31 14.63 -2.79
N GLU A 282 -5.70 15.81 -3.28
CA GLU A 282 -5.44 17.08 -2.59
C GLU A 282 -6.18 17.18 -1.25
N VAL A 283 -7.43 16.72 -1.18
CA VAL A 283 -8.16 16.60 0.09
C VAL A 283 -7.47 15.63 1.04
N LEU A 284 -6.94 14.52 0.53
CA LEU A 284 -6.19 13.54 1.33
C LEU A 284 -4.86 14.11 1.86
N LEU A 285 -4.22 15.08 1.19
CA LEU A 285 -3.06 15.78 1.75
C LEU A 285 -3.41 16.60 2.99
N VAL A 286 -4.58 17.26 2.99
CA VAL A 286 -5.06 17.98 4.18
C VAL A 286 -5.29 17.02 5.33
N ARG A 287 -5.93 15.87 5.07
CA ARG A 287 -6.14 14.84 6.10
C ARG A 287 -4.83 14.25 6.60
N LEU A 288 -3.85 14.04 5.70
CA LEU A 288 -2.54 13.56 6.07
C LEU A 288 -1.81 14.56 6.96
N LYS A 289 -1.92 15.87 6.71
CA LYS A 289 -1.41 16.92 7.60
C LYS A 289 -2.05 16.84 8.99
N THR A 290 -3.37 16.74 9.08
CA THR A 290 -4.05 16.62 10.38
C THR A 290 -3.58 15.39 11.16
N TYR A 291 -3.46 14.24 10.47
CA TYR A 291 -2.95 13.02 11.08
C TYR A 291 -1.49 13.17 11.53
N TRP A 292 -0.64 13.79 10.70
CA TRP A 292 0.74 14.11 11.04
C TRP A 292 0.84 14.94 12.31
N GLU A 293 0.11 16.05 12.38
CA GLU A 293 0.15 16.98 13.51
C GLU A 293 -0.32 16.32 14.81
N SER A 294 -1.24 15.37 14.72
CA SER A 294 -1.67 14.56 15.88
C SER A 294 -0.59 13.60 16.37
N TRP A 295 0.17 12.97 15.47
CA TRP A 295 1.12 11.91 15.83
C TRP A 295 2.54 12.43 16.06
N ARG A 296 2.91 13.52 15.39
CA ARG A 296 4.23 14.17 15.42
C ARG A 296 4.08 15.68 15.60
N PRO A 297 3.47 16.14 16.72
CA PRO A 297 3.34 17.56 17.00
C PRO A 297 4.69 18.28 17.15
N ASP A 298 5.77 17.52 17.33
CA ASP A 298 7.16 17.99 17.41
C ASP A 298 7.75 18.42 16.06
N ILE A 299 7.17 18.02 14.93
CA ILE A 299 7.68 18.32 13.59
C ILE A 299 6.60 18.98 12.76
N GLN A 300 6.88 20.17 12.23
CA GLN A 300 5.97 20.86 11.32
C GLN A 300 5.78 20.05 10.02
N PHE A 301 4.53 19.99 9.53
CA PHE A 301 4.24 19.38 8.24
C PHE A 301 4.97 20.14 7.11
N PRO A 302 5.72 19.46 6.22
CA PRO A 302 6.74 20.11 5.39
C PRO A 302 6.20 20.83 4.15
N LEU A 303 4.88 20.87 3.94
CA LEU A 303 4.25 21.42 2.73
C LEU A 303 2.99 22.25 3.06
N PRO A 304 2.71 23.33 2.32
CA PRO A 304 1.40 23.97 2.35
C PRO A 304 0.35 23.02 1.74
N VAL A 305 -0.87 23.00 2.27
CA VAL A 305 -2.01 22.18 1.79
C VAL A 305 -3.32 22.96 1.95
N GLY A 306 -4.38 22.57 1.23
CA GLY A 306 -5.69 23.23 1.34
C GLY A 306 -5.62 24.71 0.93
N VAL A 307 -6.17 25.60 1.75
CA VAL A 307 -6.20 27.05 1.49
C VAL A 307 -4.82 27.70 1.44
N ASP A 308 -3.82 27.09 2.10
CA ASP A 308 -2.45 27.58 2.12
C ASP A 308 -1.69 27.24 0.83
N TYR A 309 -2.19 26.26 0.06
CA TYR A 309 -1.56 25.84 -1.17
C TYR A 309 -1.97 26.73 -2.33
N ARG A 310 -0.97 27.32 -2.99
CA ARG A 310 -1.15 28.04 -4.25
C ARG A 310 -0.50 27.22 -5.36
N PRO A 311 -1.25 26.73 -6.34
CA PRO A 311 -0.66 26.03 -7.46
C PRO A 311 0.27 26.99 -8.22
N PRO A 312 1.30 26.48 -8.91
CA PRO A 312 2.12 27.29 -9.80
C PRO A 312 1.22 27.87 -10.90
N THR A 313 0.81 29.13 -10.77
CA THR A 313 0.25 29.88 -11.90
C THR A 313 1.41 30.29 -12.80
N GLU A 314 1.26 30.11 -14.11
CA GLU A 314 2.15 30.76 -15.07
C GLU A 314 2.19 32.27 -14.75
N ALA A 315 3.41 32.82 -14.63
CA ALA A 315 3.74 34.18 -14.17
C ALA A 315 3.91 34.41 -12.66
N SER A 316 4.93 33.77 -12.07
CA SER A 316 5.66 34.33 -10.93
C SER A 316 6.51 35.53 -11.38
N VAL A 317 5.91 36.73 -11.45
CA VAL A 317 6.63 38.01 -11.32
C VAL A 317 6.09 38.72 -10.06
N LEU A 318 6.88 38.61 -8.99
CA LEU A 318 6.99 39.43 -7.78
C LEU A 318 5.78 39.61 -6.80
N PRO A 319 6.07 39.74 -5.48
CA PRO A 319 5.07 39.77 -4.39
C PRO A 319 4.82 41.22 -3.87
N PRO A 320 4.14 41.42 -2.72
CA PRO A 320 2.73 41.11 -2.40
C PRO A 320 1.99 42.40 -1.93
N ALA A 321 0.69 42.31 -1.66
CA ALA A 321 0.02 43.25 -0.76
C ALA A 321 -0.84 42.51 0.28
N PRO A 322 -0.91 43.01 1.53
CA PRO A 322 -1.48 42.31 2.68
C PRO A 322 -2.96 42.64 2.90
N GLY A 323 -3.67 41.75 3.59
CA GLY A 323 -4.84 42.13 4.38
C GLY A 323 -6.02 41.17 4.36
N GLY A 324 -6.36 40.65 5.54
CA GLY A 324 -7.71 40.23 5.98
C GLY A 324 -8.29 38.96 5.34
N GLU A 325 -9.06 38.10 6.01
CA GLU A 325 -9.67 38.05 7.32
C GLU A 325 -10.03 36.57 7.59
N GLU A 326 -10.16 36.22 8.87
CA GLU A 326 -10.54 34.90 9.38
C GLU A 326 -11.94 34.46 8.92
N LEU A 327 -12.11 33.16 8.65
CA LEU A 327 -13.43 32.52 8.61
C LEU A 327 -13.41 31.15 9.29
N ASN A 328 -14.36 31.01 10.22
CA ASN A 328 -14.57 29.95 11.18
C ASN A 328 -14.72 28.55 10.57
N SER A 329 -14.08 27.57 11.20
CA SER A 329 -14.30 26.14 11.00
C SER A 329 -15.39 25.61 11.93
N ASN A 330 -16.50 25.15 11.36
CA ASN A 330 -17.39 24.17 11.96
C ASN A 330 -17.57 23.06 10.93
N ASP A 331 -17.02 21.88 11.23
CA ASP A 331 -17.65 20.59 10.94
C ASP A 331 -16.77 19.48 11.54
N SER A 332 -17.10 19.12 12.79
CA SER A 332 -16.66 17.91 13.44
C SER A 332 -17.54 16.75 13.00
N LEU A 333 -17.07 15.95 12.06
CA LEU A 333 -17.52 14.57 11.92
C LEU A 333 -16.27 13.71 11.84
N PHE A 334 -16.15 12.74 12.75
CA PHE A 334 -15.04 11.81 12.99
C PHE A 334 -13.96 12.27 13.97
N ASP A 335 -14.23 12.12 15.28
CA ASP A 335 -13.17 12.07 16.30
C ASP A 335 -13.46 11.16 17.52
N GLU A 336 -14.44 10.24 17.46
CA GLU A 336 -14.75 9.38 18.63
C GLU A 336 -14.62 7.88 18.37
N THR A 337 -14.91 7.38 17.16
CA THR A 337 -14.93 5.94 16.89
C THR A 337 -13.54 5.32 16.68
N ASP A 338 -12.63 6.02 16.01
CA ASP A 338 -11.28 5.51 15.75
C ASP A 338 -10.37 5.63 16.98
N LYS A 339 -10.61 6.66 17.81
CA LYS A 339 -9.94 6.83 19.10
C LYS A 339 -10.39 5.77 20.11
N ALA A 340 -11.69 5.47 20.16
CA ALA A 340 -12.23 4.40 21.02
C ALA A 340 -11.73 3.00 20.62
N LEU A 341 -11.48 2.75 19.33
CA LEU A 341 -10.95 1.46 18.87
C LEU A 341 -9.48 1.27 19.28
N LEU A 342 -8.66 2.32 19.11
CA LEU A 342 -7.25 2.30 19.52
C LEU A 342 -7.08 2.21 21.05
N GLU A 343 -7.95 2.89 21.81
CA GLU A 343 -7.95 2.78 23.28
C GLU A 343 -8.45 1.41 23.78
N ALA A 344 -9.40 0.78 23.08
CA ALA A 344 -9.86 -0.56 23.39
C ALA A 344 -8.80 -1.63 23.06
N GLU A 345 -8.03 -1.45 21.99
CA GLU A 345 -6.93 -2.35 21.61
C GLU A 345 -5.70 -2.20 22.52
N ALA A 346 -5.45 -1.00 23.06
CA ALA A 346 -4.42 -0.78 24.07
C ALA A 346 -4.76 -1.47 25.41
N LYS A 347 -6.02 -1.39 25.84
CA LYS A 347 -6.49 -2.04 27.09
C LYS A 347 -6.62 -3.56 27.01
N ALA A 348 -6.68 -4.13 25.82
CA ALA A 348 -6.73 -5.59 25.63
C ALA A 348 -5.35 -6.26 25.67
N ASN A 349 -4.27 -5.48 25.68
CA ASN A 349 -2.88 -5.94 25.71
C ASN A 349 -2.16 -5.66 27.05
N GLU A 350 -2.88 -5.14 28.04
CA GLU A 350 -2.53 -5.14 29.47
C GLU A 350 -3.24 -6.31 30.16
#